data_AF-A0ABD5BF26-F1
#
_entry.id   AF-A0ABD5BF26-F1
#
_cell.length_a   1.000
_cell.length_b   1.000
_cell.length_c   1.000
_cell.angle_alpha   90.00
_cell.angle_beta   90.00
_cell.angle_gamma   90.00
#
_symmetry.space_group_name_H-M   'P 1'
#
loop_
_entity.id
_entity.type
_entity.pdbx_description
1 polymer ?
#
loop_
_entity_poly.entity_id
_entity_poly.type
_entity_poly.pdbx_seq_one_letter_code
_entity_poly.pdbx_strand_id
1 'polypeptide(L)'
;MKRIWLLPGFTTLLLAASPAWADVYLDQATAAVEKATASATQWDGPTSGPQLQANKKIIFIASDMKNGGVQGVQQGLSEAAKAAGWKLETLDGGGSVKDQLASLNQAIAQKPDGIVIGGWNPNVAKIPLKKAVQQGIVLTAWHAVPEPGPIAKYNVFYNVTSDSNEVARIAAQYAVVQSG
;
A
#
# COMPACT_ATOMS: atom_id res chain seq x y z
N MET A 1 46.12 -65.74 30.38
CA MET A 1 46.65 -65.12 29.13
C MET A 1 45.52 -65.23 28.09
N LYS A 2 44.99 -64.23 27.38
CA LYS A 2 45.33 -62.85 26.96
C LYS A 2 43.97 -62.08 26.92
N ARG A 3 43.74 -60.97 27.64
CA ARG A 3 44.01 -59.54 27.37
C ARG A 3 43.28 -58.94 26.13
N ILE A 4 42.59 -57.80 26.38
CA ILE A 4 42.30 -56.62 25.49
C ILE A 4 40.88 -56.57 24.86
N TRP A 5 40.09 -55.48 24.81
CA TRP A 5 39.96 -54.15 25.46
C TRP A 5 38.52 -53.61 25.21
N LEU A 6 38.12 -52.58 25.96
CA LEU A 6 36.87 -51.78 25.93
C LEU A 6 36.39 -51.25 24.57
N LEU A 7 35.08 -50.93 24.46
CA LEU A 7 34.56 -49.56 24.21
C LEU A 7 33.02 -49.47 24.40
N PRO A 8 32.47 -48.38 24.96
CA PRO A 8 31.04 -48.17 25.13
C PRO A 8 30.45 -47.49 23.89
N GLY A 9 29.42 -48.08 23.29
CA GLY A 9 28.68 -47.46 22.19
C GLY A 9 27.74 -46.37 22.72
N PHE A 10 28.11 -45.12 22.52
CA PHE A 10 27.23 -43.96 22.70
C PHE A 10 26.07 -44.06 21.68
N THR A 11 24.85 -44.28 22.16
CA THR A 11 23.64 -44.19 21.34
C THR A 11 23.22 -42.73 21.24
N THR A 12 23.59 -42.05 20.15
CA THR A 12 23.02 -40.73 19.84
C THR A 12 21.68 -40.94 19.14
N LEU A 13 20.58 -40.88 19.90
CA LEU A 13 19.24 -40.78 19.34
C LEU A 13 19.07 -39.37 18.77
N LEU A 14 19.29 -39.19 17.46
CA LEU A 14 18.82 -38.00 16.76
C LEU A 14 17.30 -38.06 16.71
N LEU A 15 16.64 -37.27 17.56
CA LEU A 15 15.21 -36.98 17.44
C LEU A 15 14.98 -36.18 16.15
N ALA A 16 14.73 -36.89 15.05
CA ALA A 16 14.21 -36.34 13.81
C ALA A 16 12.73 -35.96 13.99
N ALA A 17 12.48 -34.76 14.51
CA ALA A 17 11.15 -34.19 14.59
C ALA A 17 11.09 -32.90 13.76
N SER A 18 11.15 -32.99 12.42
CA SER A 18 11.07 -31.79 11.56
C SER A 18 10.46 -31.88 10.13
N PRO A 19 9.96 -33.01 9.57
CA PRO A 19 9.34 -32.96 8.24
C PRO A 19 7.93 -32.34 8.27
N ALA A 20 7.07 -32.78 9.20
CA ALA A 20 5.66 -32.40 9.21
C ALA A 20 5.38 -30.89 9.39
N TRP A 21 6.32 -30.12 9.95
CA TRP A 21 6.13 -28.68 10.20
C TRP A 21 6.49 -27.83 8.97
N ALA A 22 7.44 -28.31 8.15
CA ALA A 22 7.80 -27.66 6.89
C ALA A 22 6.70 -27.83 5.85
N ASP A 23 6.11 -29.03 5.78
CA ASP A 23 5.01 -29.35 4.87
C ASP A 23 3.78 -28.46 5.16
N VAL A 24 3.38 -28.35 6.43
CA VAL A 24 2.23 -27.50 6.83
C VAL A 24 2.46 -26.03 6.52
N TYR A 25 3.67 -25.50 6.70
CA TYR A 25 3.98 -24.13 6.35
C TYR A 25 3.93 -23.90 4.84
N LEU A 26 4.49 -24.83 4.06
CA LEU A 26 4.49 -24.74 2.59
C LEU A 26 3.06 -24.79 2.03
N ASP A 27 2.20 -25.65 2.57
CA ASP A 27 0.78 -25.71 2.21
C ASP A 27 0.07 -24.37 2.47
N GLN A 28 0.30 -23.78 3.65
CA GLN A 28 -0.28 -22.48 4.01
C GLN A 28 0.23 -21.35 3.11
N ALA A 29 1.54 -21.33 2.83
CA ALA A 29 2.15 -20.35 1.93
C ALA A 29 1.61 -20.49 0.50
N THR A 30 1.44 -21.72 0.02
CA THR A 30 0.87 -22.02 -1.30
C THR A 30 -0.55 -21.49 -1.40
N ALA A 31 -1.42 -21.83 -0.45
CA ALA A 31 -2.80 -21.36 -0.43
C ALA A 31 -2.90 -19.82 -0.38
N ALA A 32 -2.04 -19.17 0.40
CA ALA A 32 -2.00 -17.71 0.49
C ALA A 32 -1.58 -17.07 -0.85
N VAL A 33 -0.56 -17.63 -1.51
CA VAL A 33 -0.06 -17.16 -2.81
C VAL A 33 -1.08 -17.38 -3.92
N GLU A 34 -1.70 -18.56 -4.00
CA GLU A 34 -2.74 -18.86 -4.98
C GLU A 34 -3.91 -17.88 -4.86
N LYS A 35 -4.37 -17.61 -3.63
CA LYS A 35 -5.42 -16.63 -3.39
C LYS A 35 -5.01 -15.22 -3.82
N ALA A 36 -3.79 -14.81 -3.51
CA ALA A 36 -3.31 -13.46 -3.81
C ALA A 36 -3.00 -13.23 -5.31
N THR A 37 -2.70 -14.29 -6.06
CA THR A 37 -2.36 -14.23 -7.50
C THR A 37 -3.54 -14.57 -8.41
N ALA A 38 -4.67 -15.00 -7.84
CA ALA A 38 -5.90 -15.24 -8.57
C ALA A 38 -6.38 -13.97 -9.30
N SER A 39 -6.94 -14.14 -10.50
CA SER A 39 -7.49 -13.02 -11.26
C SER A 39 -8.69 -12.39 -10.54
N ALA A 40 -8.61 -11.09 -10.26
CA ALA A 40 -9.73 -10.32 -9.73
C ALA A 40 -10.76 -10.06 -10.83
N THR A 41 -11.74 -10.97 -10.97
CA THR A 41 -12.84 -10.86 -11.95
C THR A 41 -14.15 -10.38 -11.33
N GLN A 42 -14.23 -10.35 -10.00
CA GLN A 42 -15.39 -9.93 -9.24
C GLN A 42 -14.98 -8.80 -8.30
N TRP A 43 -15.83 -7.77 -8.20
CA TRP A 43 -15.64 -6.68 -7.24
C TRP A 43 -15.95 -7.17 -5.82
N ASP A 44 -14.97 -7.10 -4.93
CA ASP A 44 -15.08 -7.48 -3.51
C ASP A 44 -15.20 -6.27 -2.57
N GLY A 45 -15.23 -5.05 -3.12
CA GLY A 45 -15.39 -3.82 -2.38
C GLY A 45 -16.86 -3.41 -2.13
N PRO A 46 -17.09 -2.24 -1.51
CA PRO A 46 -18.43 -1.71 -1.28
C PRO A 46 -19.20 -1.51 -2.59
N THR A 47 -20.45 -1.95 -2.66
CA THR A 47 -21.36 -1.74 -3.81
C THR A 47 -22.37 -0.62 -3.59
N SER A 48 -22.40 -0.06 -2.38
CA SER A 48 -23.23 1.07 -1.99
C SER A 48 -22.39 2.11 -1.26
N GLY A 49 -22.81 3.37 -1.31
CA GLY A 49 -22.15 4.46 -0.62
C GLY A 49 -23.03 5.70 -0.51
N PRO A 50 -22.49 6.78 0.07
CA PRO A 50 -23.17 8.07 0.10
C PRO A 50 -23.54 8.53 -1.32
N GLN A 51 -24.60 9.34 -1.42
CA GLN A 51 -24.97 9.95 -2.69
C GLN A 51 -23.80 10.81 -3.22
N LEU A 52 -23.50 10.65 -4.51
CA LEU A 52 -22.45 11.40 -5.18
C LEU A 52 -22.78 12.90 -5.16
N GLN A 53 -21.84 13.70 -4.67
CA GLN A 53 -21.93 15.16 -4.72
C GLN A 53 -21.57 15.66 -6.12
N ALA A 54 -22.26 16.66 -6.64
CA ALA A 54 -21.95 17.23 -7.96
C ALA A 54 -20.87 18.33 -7.89
N ASN A 55 -20.24 18.61 -9.05
CA ASN A 55 -19.43 19.82 -9.31
C ASN A 55 -18.24 20.04 -8.36
N LYS A 56 -17.56 18.98 -7.92
CA LYS A 56 -16.38 19.10 -7.06
C LYS A 56 -15.11 19.41 -7.85
N LYS A 57 -14.21 20.19 -7.24
CA LYS A 57 -12.84 20.40 -7.73
C LYS A 57 -11.88 19.58 -6.87
N ILE A 58 -11.17 18.65 -7.51
CA ILE A 58 -10.18 17.79 -6.88
C ILE A 58 -8.81 18.07 -7.49
N ILE A 59 -7.77 18.12 -6.66
CA ILE A 59 -6.38 18.21 -7.12
C ILE A 59 -5.63 16.96 -6.69
N PHE A 60 -5.09 16.23 -7.66
CA PHE A 60 -4.16 15.12 -7.43
C PHE A 60 -2.72 15.66 -7.45
N ILE A 61 -1.98 15.41 -6.37
CA ILE A 61 -0.55 15.76 -6.29
C ILE A 61 0.24 14.47 -6.42
N ALA A 62 0.75 14.22 -7.62
CA ALA A 62 1.57 13.06 -7.92
C ALA A 62 2.92 13.14 -7.21
N SER A 63 3.45 12.01 -6.77
CA SER A 63 4.82 11.92 -6.25
C SER A 63 5.84 12.14 -7.36
N ASP A 64 5.62 11.48 -8.49
CA ASP A 64 6.39 11.57 -9.73
C ASP A 64 5.57 11.05 -10.92
N MET A 65 5.21 11.91 -11.88
CA MET A 65 4.50 11.48 -13.10
C MET A 65 5.36 10.68 -14.08
N LYS A 66 6.66 10.48 -13.84
CA LYS A 66 7.50 9.53 -14.59
C LYS A 66 7.31 8.08 -14.09
N ASN A 67 6.65 7.89 -12.95
CA ASN A 67 6.36 6.57 -12.40
C ASN A 67 5.05 6.01 -12.99
N GLY A 68 5.14 4.85 -13.65
CA GLY A 68 3.99 4.21 -14.30
C GLY A 68 2.85 3.83 -13.36
N GLY A 69 3.15 3.50 -12.10
CA GLY A 69 2.13 3.23 -11.08
C GLY A 69 1.34 4.49 -10.71
N VAL A 70 2.03 5.62 -10.58
CA VAL A 70 1.40 6.93 -10.32
C VAL A 70 0.55 7.37 -11.52
N GLN A 71 1.03 7.14 -12.74
CA GLN A 71 0.26 7.40 -13.97
C GLN A 71 -1.02 6.57 -14.04
N GLY A 72 -0.96 5.28 -13.70
CA GLY A 72 -2.15 4.41 -13.69
C GLY A 72 -3.21 4.89 -12.71
N VAL A 73 -2.80 5.38 -11.54
CA VAL A 73 -3.71 5.97 -10.55
C VAL A 73 -4.31 7.27 -11.05
N GLN A 74 -3.50 8.13 -11.65
CA GLN A 74 -3.96 9.38 -12.25
C GLN A 74 -5.02 9.12 -13.33
N GLN A 75 -4.80 8.12 -14.17
CA GLN A 75 -5.75 7.69 -15.19
C GLN A 75 -7.08 7.21 -14.57
N GLY A 76 -7.02 6.34 -13.56
CA GLY A 76 -8.22 5.88 -12.85
C GLY A 76 -8.97 7.02 -12.14
N LEU A 77 -8.25 7.97 -11.54
CA LEU A 77 -8.87 9.18 -10.96
C LEU A 77 -9.54 10.04 -12.04
N SER A 78 -8.93 10.17 -13.22
CA SER A 78 -9.49 10.92 -14.34
C SER A 78 -10.80 10.31 -14.83
N GLU A 79 -10.85 8.98 -14.97
CA GLU A 79 -12.05 8.23 -15.32
C GLU A 79 -13.15 8.40 -14.27
N ALA A 80 -12.80 8.26 -12.98
CA ALA A 80 -13.72 8.46 -11.86
C ALA A 80 -14.25 9.90 -11.80
N ALA A 81 -13.39 10.90 -11.97
CA ALA A 81 -13.78 12.30 -11.97
C ALA A 81 -14.72 12.62 -13.14
N LYS A 82 -14.45 12.06 -14.33
CA LYS A 82 -15.33 12.19 -15.49
C LYS A 82 -16.70 11.57 -15.24
N ALA A 83 -16.74 10.34 -14.71
CA ALA A 83 -17.99 9.66 -14.35
C ALA A 83 -18.77 10.45 -13.29
N ALA A 84 -18.06 11.12 -12.38
CA ALA A 84 -18.66 11.93 -11.32
C ALA A 84 -19.07 13.35 -11.75
N GLY A 85 -18.67 13.82 -12.94
CA GLY A 85 -18.83 15.22 -13.34
C GLY A 85 -17.99 16.18 -12.49
N TRP A 86 -16.85 15.73 -11.99
CA TRP A 86 -15.92 16.52 -11.19
C TRP A 86 -14.80 17.10 -12.05
N LYS A 87 -14.21 18.21 -11.59
CA LYS A 87 -13.01 18.78 -12.19
C LYS A 87 -11.79 18.20 -11.49
N LEU A 88 -10.94 17.51 -12.23
CA LEU A 88 -9.66 17.01 -11.76
C LEU A 88 -8.52 17.83 -12.36
N GLU A 89 -7.60 18.28 -11.50
CA GLU A 89 -6.30 18.82 -11.89
C GLU A 89 -5.21 17.93 -11.33
N THR A 90 -4.11 17.77 -12.07
CA THR A 90 -2.94 17.03 -11.62
C THR A 90 -1.75 17.97 -11.52
N LEU A 91 -1.08 17.96 -10.37
CA LEU A 91 0.18 18.64 -10.14
C LEU A 91 1.27 17.58 -9.94
N ASP A 92 2.39 17.73 -10.64
CA ASP A 92 3.51 16.81 -10.54
C ASP A 92 4.46 17.23 -9.41
N GLY A 93 4.81 16.28 -8.55
CA GLY A 93 5.82 16.42 -7.52
C GLY A 93 7.24 16.09 -8.01
N GLY A 94 7.41 15.67 -9.27
CA GLY A 94 8.69 15.54 -9.95
C GLY A 94 9.68 14.51 -9.38
N GLY A 95 9.25 13.72 -8.39
CA GLY A 95 10.09 12.83 -7.61
C GLY A 95 10.87 13.51 -6.48
N SER A 96 10.53 14.75 -6.11
CA SER A 96 11.26 15.52 -5.10
C SER A 96 10.36 16.09 -4.01
N VAL A 97 10.85 16.11 -2.77
CA VAL A 97 10.11 16.72 -1.63
C VAL A 97 9.85 18.21 -1.88
N LYS A 98 10.80 18.90 -2.51
CA LYS A 98 10.70 20.33 -2.83
C LYS A 98 9.50 20.59 -3.74
N ASP A 99 9.39 19.83 -4.83
CA ASP A 99 8.36 20.06 -5.84
C ASP A 99 6.99 19.55 -5.36
N GLN A 100 6.95 18.46 -4.57
CA GLN A 100 5.74 18.02 -3.86
C GLN A 100 5.19 19.12 -2.93
N LEU A 101 6.06 19.79 -2.17
CA LEU A 101 5.65 20.90 -1.30
C LEU A 101 5.22 22.15 -2.09
N ALA A 102 5.88 22.45 -3.22
CA ALA A 102 5.47 23.55 -4.10
C ALA A 102 4.08 23.28 -4.68
N SER A 103 3.86 22.08 -5.21
CA SER A 103 2.57 21.62 -5.74
C SER A 103 1.48 21.62 -4.66
N LEU A 104 1.77 21.21 -3.42
CA LEU A 104 0.82 21.32 -2.32
C LEU A 104 0.44 22.77 -2.02
N ASN A 105 1.40 23.69 -1.95
CA ASN A 105 1.11 25.09 -1.70
C ASN A 105 0.27 25.70 -2.83
N GLN A 106 0.57 25.35 -4.08
CA GLN A 106 -0.25 25.73 -5.23
C GLN A 106 -1.66 25.16 -5.12
N ALA A 107 -1.82 23.87 -4.80
CA ALA A 107 -3.12 23.24 -4.63
C ALA A 107 -3.96 23.94 -3.55
N ILE A 108 -3.37 24.22 -2.38
CA ILE A 108 -4.06 24.91 -1.28
C ILE A 108 -4.50 26.31 -1.71
N ALA A 109 -3.66 27.06 -2.43
CA ALA A 109 -4.00 28.39 -2.91
C ALA A 109 -5.23 28.40 -3.84
N GLN A 110 -5.45 27.30 -4.57
CA GLN A 110 -6.60 27.13 -5.44
C GLN A 110 -7.90 26.77 -4.71
N LYS A 111 -7.84 26.48 -3.40
CA LYS A 111 -8.99 26.13 -2.53
C LYS A 111 -9.93 25.06 -3.15
N PRO A 112 -9.41 23.89 -3.57
CA PRO A 112 -10.25 22.80 -4.07
C PRO A 112 -11.14 22.22 -2.97
N ASP A 113 -12.16 21.47 -3.33
CA ASP A 113 -12.96 20.68 -2.38
C ASP A 113 -12.13 19.54 -1.76
N GLY A 114 -11.17 19.00 -2.53
CA GLY A 114 -10.31 17.92 -2.06
C GLY A 114 -8.92 17.90 -2.69
N ILE A 115 -7.97 17.38 -1.93
CA ILE A 115 -6.61 17.08 -2.39
C ILE A 115 -6.34 15.59 -2.18
N VAL A 116 -5.78 14.96 -3.21
CA VAL A 116 -5.30 13.58 -3.16
C VAL A 116 -3.77 13.58 -3.14
N ILE A 117 -3.20 13.05 -2.07
CA ILE A 117 -1.75 12.85 -1.91
C ILE A 117 -1.37 11.55 -2.64
N GLY A 118 -0.75 11.66 -3.81
CA GLY A 118 -0.44 10.53 -4.67
C GLY A 118 0.95 9.97 -4.50
N GLY A 119 1.15 9.01 -3.60
CA GLY A 119 2.37 8.19 -3.53
C GLY A 119 3.59 8.87 -2.92
N TRP A 120 3.40 9.87 -2.04
CA TRP A 120 4.48 10.52 -1.29
C TRP A 120 4.12 10.71 0.18
N ASN A 121 5.14 10.79 1.04
CA ASN A 121 4.95 10.74 2.48
C ASN A 121 4.51 12.11 3.06
N PRO A 122 3.30 12.23 3.62
CA PRO A 122 2.76 13.49 4.17
C PRO A 122 3.54 14.05 5.37
N ASN A 123 4.48 13.29 5.95
CA ASN A 123 5.32 13.75 7.05
C ASN A 123 6.14 15.01 6.70
N VAL A 124 6.48 15.19 5.42
CA VAL A 124 7.20 16.38 4.92
C VAL A 124 6.34 17.65 4.94
N ALA A 125 5.02 17.53 5.08
CA ALA A 125 4.04 18.57 4.81
C ALA A 125 3.04 18.81 5.96
N LYS A 126 3.37 18.46 7.21
CA LYS A 126 2.40 18.51 8.34
C LYS A 126 1.69 19.86 8.50
N ILE A 127 2.45 20.95 8.44
CA ILE A 127 1.94 22.31 8.63
C ILE A 127 1.01 22.72 7.48
N PRO A 128 1.42 22.65 6.19
CA PRO A 128 0.52 23.01 5.10
C PRO A 128 -0.71 22.10 5.00
N LEU A 129 -0.61 20.80 5.31
CA LEU A 129 -1.78 19.91 5.36
C LEU A 129 -2.79 20.33 6.44
N LYS A 130 -2.31 20.71 7.63
CA LYS A 130 -3.18 21.26 8.68
C LYS A 130 -3.88 22.54 8.20
N LYS A 131 -3.18 23.42 7.49
CA LYS A 131 -3.76 24.64 6.90
C LYS A 131 -4.81 24.31 5.83
N ALA A 132 -4.58 23.30 5.00
CA ALA A 132 -5.55 22.85 4.01
C ALA A 132 -6.89 22.45 4.66
N VAL A 133 -6.83 21.64 5.72
CA VAL A 133 -8.02 21.21 6.46
C VAL A 133 -8.73 22.38 7.14
N GLN A 134 -7.98 23.34 7.70
CA GLN A 134 -8.57 24.57 8.25
C GLN A 134 -9.31 25.41 7.21
N GLN A 135 -8.99 25.24 5.92
CA GLN A 135 -9.70 25.88 4.80
C GLN A 135 -10.87 25.03 4.28
N GLY A 136 -11.19 23.92 4.94
CA GLY A 136 -12.27 23.02 4.53
C GLY A 136 -11.89 22.05 3.41
N ILE A 137 -10.60 21.95 3.06
CA ILE A 137 -10.14 21.03 2.03
C ILE A 137 -10.08 19.61 2.59
N VAL A 138 -10.79 18.67 1.95
CA VAL A 138 -10.74 17.24 2.33
C VAL A 138 -9.46 16.61 1.81
N LEU A 139 -8.73 15.90 2.67
CA LEU A 139 -7.49 15.22 2.31
C LEU A 139 -7.71 13.71 2.18
N THR A 140 -7.29 13.15 1.06
CA THR A 140 -7.19 11.69 0.85
C THR A 140 -5.80 11.35 0.37
N ALA A 141 -5.45 10.07 0.38
CA ALA A 141 -4.14 9.61 -0.05
C ALA A 141 -4.21 8.28 -0.78
N TRP A 142 -3.21 8.06 -1.62
CA TRP A 142 -2.90 6.76 -2.21
C TRP A 142 -1.42 6.45 -1.96
N HIS A 143 -1.11 5.25 -1.44
CA HIS A 143 0.24 4.82 -1.09
C HIS A 143 1.11 5.88 -0.38
N ALA A 144 0.51 6.66 0.53
CA ALA A 144 1.23 7.70 1.27
C ALA A 144 1.94 7.16 2.51
N VAL A 145 1.36 6.13 3.12
CA VAL A 145 1.90 5.36 4.25
C VAL A 145 1.61 3.86 4.05
N PRO A 146 2.30 2.96 4.77
CA PRO A 146 2.14 1.51 4.61
C PRO A 146 0.75 0.97 4.92
N GLU A 147 0.06 1.57 5.90
CA GLU A 147 -1.21 1.07 6.42
C GLU A 147 -2.43 1.67 5.68
N PRO A 148 -3.44 0.87 5.33
CA PRO A 148 -4.71 1.38 4.83
C PRO A 148 -5.51 2.08 5.92
N GLY A 149 -6.39 3.00 5.50
CA GLY A 149 -7.30 3.69 6.40
C GLY A 149 -6.92 5.13 6.74
N PRO A 150 -7.57 5.74 7.75
CA PRO A 150 -7.37 7.15 8.08
C PRO A 150 -5.95 7.42 8.61
N ILE A 151 -5.35 8.54 8.21
CA ILE A 151 -4.07 9.01 8.77
C ILE A 151 -4.33 10.21 9.68
N ALA A 152 -4.80 9.93 10.90
CA ALA A 152 -5.24 10.94 11.87
C ALA A 152 -4.19 12.04 12.11
N LYS A 153 -2.91 11.68 12.21
CA LYS A 153 -1.79 12.63 12.42
C LYS A 153 -1.65 13.71 11.33
N TYR A 154 -2.21 13.48 10.14
CA TYR A 154 -2.19 14.43 9.03
C TYR A 154 -3.59 14.86 8.57
N ASN A 155 -4.63 14.48 9.30
CA ASN A 155 -6.03 14.71 8.95
C ASN A 155 -6.40 14.19 7.55
N VAL A 156 -5.76 13.09 7.12
CA VAL A 156 -6.12 12.40 5.88
C VAL A 156 -7.26 11.45 6.20
N PHE A 157 -8.39 11.65 5.51
CA PHE A 157 -9.62 10.88 5.69
C PHE A 157 -9.39 9.38 5.42
N TYR A 158 -8.69 9.06 4.34
CA TYR A 158 -8.40 7.67 3.98
C TYR A 158 -7.15 7.57 3.11
N ASN A 159 -6.30 6.60 3.40
CA ASN A 159 -5.16 6.15 2.59
C ASN A 159 -5.56 4.88 1.85
N VAL A 160 -5.77 5.02 0.54
CA VAL A 160 -6.03 3.89 -0.36
C VAL A 160 -4.69 3.20 -0.62
N THR A 161 -4.48 2.06 0.02
CA THR A 161 -3.28 1.24 -0.13
C THR A 161 -3.62 -0.21 0.19
N SER A 162 -2.77 -1.12 -0.25
CA SER A 162 -2.64 -2.44 0.38
C SER A 162 -1.80 -2.31 1.64
N ASP A 163 -2.01 -3.20 2.62
CA ASP A 163 -1.07 -3.33 3.73
C ASP A 163 0.29 -3.77 3.17
N SER A 164 1.29 -2.90 3.30
CA SER A 164 2.59 -3.14 2.67
C SER A 164 3.36 -4.28 3.32
N ASN A 165 3.13 -4.57 4.61
CA ASN A 165 3.75 -5.71 5.29
C ASN A 165 3.15 -7.02 4.79
N GLU A 166 1.83 -7.04 4.58
CA GLU A 166 1.13 -8.18 4.01
C GLU A 166 1.59 -8.46 2.57
N VAL A 167 1.71 -7.42 1.75
CA VAL A 167 2.26 -7.54 0.40
C VAL A 167 3.68 -8.12 0.43
N ALA A 168 4.56 -7.60 1.30
CA ALA A 168 5.92 -8.10 1.43
C ALA A 168 5.95 -9.57 1.91
N ARG A 169 5.07 -9.94 2.84
CA ARG A 169 4.93 -11.30 3.35
C ARG A 169 4.49 -12.27 2.26
N ILE A 170 3.48 -11.91 1.47
CA ILE A 170 3.01 -12.71 0.32
C ILE A 170 4.11 -12.84 -0.74
N ALA A 171 4.84 -11.76 -1.04
CA ALA A 171 5.95 -11.82 -1.99
C ALA A 171 7.07 -12.76 -1.51
N ALA A 172 7.40 -12.74 -0.22
CA ALA A 172 8.36 -13.67 0.36
C ALA A 172 7.85 -15.12 0.31
N GLN A 173 6.56 -15.35 0.60
CA GLN A 173 5.93 -16.66 0.46
C GLN A 173 5.95 -17.16 -0.98
N TYR A 174 5.71 -16.29 -1.96
CA TYR A 174 5.81 -16.63 -3.37
C TYR A 174 7.20 -17.18 -3.71
N ALA A 175 8.27 -16.50 -3.28
CA ALA A 175 9.62 -16.97 -3.51
C ALA A 175 9.89 -18.35 -2.86
N VAL A 176 9.38 -18.58 -1.64
CA VAL A 176 9.51 -19.88 -0.97
C VAL A 176 8.77 -20.98 -1.74
N VAL A 177 7.52 -20.75 -2.10
CA VAL A 177 6.69 -21.71 -2.87
C VAL A 177 7.34 -22.07 -4.20
N GLN A 178 7.97 -21.12 -4.88
CA GLN A 178 8.66 -21.36 -6.15
C GLN A 178 10.06 -22.01 -6.01
N SER A 179 10.59 -22.13 -4.79
CA SER A 179 11.94 -22.66 -4.55
C SER A 179 11.99 -24.16 -4.22
N GLY A 180 10.83 -24.76 -3.92
CA GLY A 180 10.68 -26.21 -3.74
C GLY A 180 10.47 -26.93 -5.07
#